data_AF-A0A358C8D7-F1
#
_entry.id   AF-A0A358C8D7-F1
#
_cell.length_a   1.000
_cell.length_b   1.000
_cell.length_c   1.000
_cell.angle_alpha   90.00
_cell.angle_beta   90.00
_cell.angle_gamma   90.00
#
_symmetry.space_group_name_H-M   'P 1'
#
loop_
_entity.id
_entity.type
_entity.pdbx_description
1 polymer ?
#
loop_
_entity_poly.entity_id
_entity_poly.type
_entity_poly.pdbx_seq_one_letter_code
_entity_poly.pdbx_strand_id
1 'polypeptide(L)' 'MKHPSFKPDSNCGNCQFFTAATGACTLFPGFKVPAAAWCSAWAKKAG' A
#
# COMPACT_ATOMS: atom_id res chain seq x y z
N MET A 1 12.02 2.98 14.27
CA MET A 1 12.37 1.60 13.84
C MET A 1 12.16 1.51 12.33
N LYS A 2 13.16 1.09 11.56
CA LYS A 2 13.04 0.85 10.12
C LYS A 2 12.62 -0.60 9.90
N HIS A 3 11.57 -0.84 9.12
CA HIS A 3 11.18 -2.20 8.78
C HIS A 3 12.09 -2.72 7.64
N PRO A 4 12.63 -3.95 7.71
CA PRO A 4 13.58 -4.46 6.70
C PRO A 4 13.03 -4.42 5.27
N SER A 5 11.73 -4.68 5.11
CA SER A 5 11.03 -4.64 3.82
C SER A 5 10.64 -3.25 3.32
N PHE A 6 10.85 -2.18 4.12
CA PHE A 6 10.53 -0.82 3.68
C PHE A 6 11.49 -0.38 2.59
N LYS A 7 10.95 0.05 1.45
CA LYS A 7 11.72 0.63 0.35
C LYS A 7 11.45 2.14 0.31
N PRO A 8 12.46 2.98 -0.01
CA PRO A 8 12.21 4.38 -0.29
C PRO A 8 11.05 4.53 -1.30
N ASP A 9 10.18 5.50 -1.04
CA ASP A 9 8.98 5.81 -1.82
C ASP A 9 7.90 4.72 -1.88
N SER A 10 8.05 3.58 -1.18
CA SER A 10 6.96 2.60 -1.08
C SER A 10 5.82 3.14 -0.21
N ASN A 11 4.62 3.24 -0.79
CA ASN A 11 3.39 3.64 -0.10
C ASN A 11 2.15 2.96 -0.73
N CYS A 12 1.00 3.05 -0.08
CA CYS A 12 -0.24 2.48 -0.60
C CYS A 12 -0.58 3.03 -2.00
N GLY A 13 -0.35 4.32 -2.27
CA GLY A 13 -0.63 4.96 -3.56
C GLY A 13 0.03 4.28 -4.77
N ASN A 14 1.25 3.74 -4.58
CA ASN A 14 1.98 2.98 -5.60
C ASN A 14 2.01 1.46 -5.36
N CYS A 15 1.13 0.94 -4.50
CA CYS A 15 1.01 -0.47 -4.18
C CYS A 15 0.00 -1.20 -5.10
N GLN A 16 0.35 -2.41 -5.57
CA GLN A 16 -0.49 -3.25 -6.44
C GLN A 16 -1.88 -3.56 -5.85
N PHE A 17 -1.99 -3.57 -4.53
CA PHE A 17 -3.22 -3.91 -3.82
C PHE A 17 -4.16 -2.74 -3.58
N PHE A 18 -3.74 -1.50 -3.91
CA PHE A 18 -4.47 -0.29 -3.57
C PHE A 18 -5.36 0.21 -4.72
N THR A 19 -6.64 0.39 -4.43
CA THR A 19 -7.63 0.96 -5.35
C THR A 19 -7.80 2.45 -5.07
N ALA A 20 -7.20 3.32 -5.90
CA ALA A 20 -7.18 4.76 -5.67
C ALA A 20 -8.57 5.41 -5.62
N ALA A 21 -9.52 4.94 -6.43
CA ALA A 21 -10.87 5.49 -6.48
C ALA A 21 -11.64 5.36 -5.16
N THR A 22 -11.35 4.32 -4.38
CA THR A 22 -12.10 3.99 -3.15
C THR A 22 -11.26 4.10 -1.88
N GLY A 23 -9.93 4.15 -2.02
CA GLY A 23 -8.99 4.02 -0.90
C GLY A 23 -8.92 2.61 -0.32
N ALA A 24 -9.49 1.60 -1.00
CA ALA A 24 -9.49 0.22 -0.53
C ALA A 24 -8.12 -0.44 -0.75
N CYS A 25 -7.77 -1.38 0.13
CA CYS A 25 -6.66 -2.30 -0.06
C CYS A 25 -7.20 -3.73 -0.04
N THR A 26 -6.85 -4.56 -1.03
CA THR A 26 -7.37 -5.93 -1.12
C THR A 26 -7.03 -6.81 0.09
N LEU A 27 -5.97 -6.48 0.82
CA LEU A 27 -5.55 -7.18 2.04
C LEU A 27 -6.37 -6.78 3.28
N PHE A 28 -7.09 -5.68 3.23
CA PHE A 28 -7.91 -5.15 4.34
C PHE A 28 -9.36 -4.98 3.88
N PRO A 29 -10.09 -6.08 3.66
CA PRO A 29 -11.46 -6.04 3.15
C PRO A 29 -12.39 -5.27 4.10
N GLY A 30 -13.22 -4.38 3.55
CA GLY A 30 -14.12 -3.53 4.34
C GLY A 30 -13.49 -2.26 4.92
N PHE A 31 -12.18 -2.05 4.76
CA PHE A 31 -11.48 -0.88 5.28
C PHE A 31 -10.88 -0.01 4.17
N LYS A 32 -10.65 1.26 4.51
CA LYS A 32 -9.91 2.21 3.68
C LYS A 32 -8.53 2.44 4.30
N VAL A 33 -7.52 2.62 3.45
CA VAL A 33 -6.16 2.98 3.87
C VAL A 33 -5.74 4.31 3.22
N PRO A 34 -5.02 5.19 3.93
CA PRO A 34 -4.47 6.40 3.32
C PRO A 34 -3.45 6.05 2.24
N ALA A 35 -3.46 6.76 1.11
CA ALA A 35 -2.51 6.53 0.02
C ALA A 35 -1.04 6.71 0.46
N ALA A 36 -0.78 7.61 1.40
CA ALA A 36 0.56 7.86 1.95
C ALA A 36 1.00 6.84 3.02
N ALA A 37 0.10 5.95 3.47
CA ALA A 37 0.44 4.92 4.44
C ALA A 37 1.31 3.83 3.81
N TRP A 38 1.86 2.96 4.65
CA TRP A 38 2.66 1.81 4.22
C TRP A 38 2.42 0.62 5.14
N CYS A 39 2.50 -0.60 4.59
CA CYS A 39 2.48 -1.84 5.36
C CYS A 39 3.55 -2.81 4.82
N SER A 40 3.93 -3.79 5.63
CA SER A 40 4.99 -4.77 5.30
C SER A 40 4.69 -5.63 4.07
N ALA A 41 3.42 -5.71 3.67
CA ALA A 41 2.95 -6.43 2.48
C ALA A 41 2.96 -5.57 1.20
N TRP A 42 3.56 -4.37 1.21
CA TRP A 42 3.65 -3.53 0.02
C TRP A 42 4.26 -4.29 -1.16
N ALA A 43 3.60 -4.20 -2.31
CA ALA A 43 4.05 -4.76 -3.58
C ALA A 43 3.99 -3.68 -4.65
N LYS A 44 5.03 -3.56 -5.47
CA LYS A 44 5.09 -2.59 -6.57
C LYS A 44 3.95 -2.86 -7.57
N LYS A 45 3.24 -1.81 -8.00
CA LYS A 45 2.27 -1.93 -9.11
C LYS A 45 2.94 -2.50 -10.36
N ALA A 46 2.30 -3.48 -10.99
CA ALA A 46 2.68 -3.88 -12.34
C ALA A 46 2.33 -2.72 -13.28
N GLY A 47 3.31 -2.30 -14.09
CA GLY A 47 3.11 -1.31 -15.16
C GLY A 47 2.40 -1.93 -16.36
#